data_AF-A0A1F6YN12-F1
#
_entry.id   AF-A0A1F6YN12-F1
#
_cell.length_a   1.000
_cell.length_b   1.000
_cell.length_c   1.000
_cell.angle_alpha   90.00
_cell.angle_beta   90.00
_cell.angle_gamma   90.00
#
_symmetry.space_group_name_H-M   'P 1'
#
loop_
_entity.id
_entity.type
_entity.pdbx_description
1 polymer ?
#
loop_
_entity_poly.entity_id
_entity_poly.type
_entity_poly.pdbx_seq_one_letter_code
_entity_poly.pdbx_strand_id
1 'polypeptide(L)'
;MKGPLTHFPVTQTKVPNLDKKFDLNDPKDRKEYFGAKAGEEIKKLKKYFASNTFVAYLLGKKNSGKGTYTKLMAEIFGADKIGHISVGDLVRETHKIIENPEERKKIVGYLEKNYRGYISIDDAIDALVGKNQKVLLPTEFILALIKREIDKLGRKAVFLDGFPRDLDQIQYSLYFRDLIDYRSDPDIFVAINIPESALDERMRNRVVCPKCQAPRNLTTFPTKEAGYDEETKRFFLKCDNPACEGARMVGKEGDSAGIESIRERLELDDKLIKKVMSLHGIPKILLRNAIPADSIKDGVVDDYEVTPKYVFKYDEKTDKVTIGEEPWIVKDDEGNDSFSLLAPPVVVGLLKQLVKVLEL
;
A
#
# COMPACT_ATOMS: atom_id res chain seq x y z
N MET A 1 8.71 -16.14 20.48
CA MET A 1 9.09 -16.96 19.31
C MET A 1 7.90 -17.81 18.86
N LYS A 2 7.36 -17.57 17.66
CA LYS A 2 6.42 -18.48 17.00
C LYS A 2 7.06 -18.89 15.67
N GLY A 3 6.98 -20.17 15.32
CA GLY A 3 7.57 -20.73 14.11
C GLY A 3 7.04 -20.11 12.81
N PRO A 4 7.35 -20.69 11.64
CA PRO A 4 6.90 -20.16 10.35
C PRO A 4 5.37 -20.01 10.35
N LEU A 5 4.89 -18.80 10.09
CA LEU A 5 3.45 -18.57 9.92
C LEU A 5 3.03 -19.18 8.59
N THR A 6 1.91 -19.90 8.56
CA THR A 6 1.43 -20.60 7.36
C THR A 6 0.17 -19.99 6.78
N HIS A 7 -0.51 -19.10 7.50
CA HIS A 7 -1.77 -18.51 7.07
C HIS A 7 -1.90 -17.05 7.51
N PHE A 8 -2.68 -16.29 6.75
CA PHE A 8 -3.06 -14.91 7.08
C PHE A 8 -4.35 -14.94 7.91
N PRO A 9 -4.34 -14.44 9.16
CA PRO A 9 -5.52 -14.48 10.02
C PRO A 9 -6.61 -13.54 9.51
N VAL A 10 -7.86 -13.97 9.67
CA VAL A 10 -9.02 -13.07 9.49
C VAL A 10 -9.12 -12.20 10.74
N THR A 11 -9.15 -10.89 10.55
CA THR A 11 -9.30 -9.93 11.66
C THR A 11 -10.77 -9.69 11.91
N GLN A 12 -11.22 -9.88 13.14
CA GLN A 12 -12.55 -9.45 13.56
C GLN A 12 -12.59 -7.92 13.69
N THR A 13 -13.47 -7.27 12.93
CA THR A 13 -13.71 -5.83 12.95
C THR A 13 -15.11 -5.50 13.45
N LYS A 14 -16.08 -6.42 13.37
CA LYS A 14 -17.41 -6.18 13.95
C LYS A 14 -17.32 -5.99 15.47
N VAL A 15 -18.02 -4.99 15.98
CA VAL A 15 -18.07 -4.66 17.41
C VAL A 15 -19.49 -4.89 17.90
N PRO A 16 -19.72 -5.64 19.00
CA PRO A 16 -21.06 -5.83 19.55
C PRO A 16 -21.75 -4.49 19.86
N ASN A 17 -23.05 -4.40 19.54
CA ASN A 17 -23.90 -3.21 19.79
C ASN A 17 -23.47 -1.94 19.02
N LEU A 18 -22.68 -2.07 17.95
CA LEU A 18 -22.37 -0.97 17.04
C LEU A 18 -23.21 -1.08 15.77
N ASP A 19 -24.36 -0.41 15.75
CA ASP A 19 -25.32 -0.45 14.63
C ASP A 19 -25.07 0.65 13.58
N LYS A 20 -24.19 1.61 13.87
CA LYS A 20 -23.84 2.69 12.94
C LYS A 20 -23.10 2.12 11.73
N LYS A 21 -23.58 2.42 10.51
CA LYS A 21 -22.84 2.24 9.26
C LYS A 21 -21.96 3.46 9.00
N PHE A 22 -20.77 3.21 8.44
CA PHE A 22 -19.80 4.27 8.13
C PHE A 22 -19.51 4.30 6.62
N ASP A 23 -19.45 5.50 6.04
CA ASP A 23 -18.89 5.73 4.71
C ASP A 23 -17.36 5.76 4.80
N LEU A 24 -16.74 4.64 4.43
CA LEU A 24 -15.29 4.47 4.49
C LEU A 24 -14.53 5.30 3.43
N ASN A 25 -15.23 5.94 2.48
CA ASN A 25 -14.62 6.88 1.54
C ASN A 25 -14.55 8.31 2.11
N ASP A 26 -15.37 8.64 3.11
CA ASP A 26 -15.36 9.95 3.76
C ASP A 26 -14.32 10.02 4.90
N PRO A 27 -13.38 10.99 4.90
CA PRO A 27 -12.37 11.10 5.96
C PRO A 27 -12.93 11.34 7.36
N LYS A 28 -14.04 12.07 7.50
CA LYS A 28 -14.63 12.36 8.80
C LYS A 28 -15.27 11.09 9.37
N ASP A 29 -16.02 10.36 8.55
CA ASP A 29 -16.66 9.13 8.97
C ASP A 29 -15.64 7.99 9.20
N ARG A 30 -14.54 7.95 8.43
CA ARG A 30 -13.39 7.07 8.73
C ARG A 30 -12.80 7.32 10.10
N LYS A 31 -12.67 8.58 10.53
CA LYS A 31 -12.15 8.90 11.87
C LYS A 31 -13.05 8.35 12.96
N GLU A 32 -14.37 8.47 12.81
CA GLU A 32 -15.36 7.90 13.73
C GLU A 32 -15.32 6.36 13.70
N TYR A 33 -15.22 5.77 12.51
CA TYR A 33 -15.05 4.33 12.31
C TYR A 33 -13.83 3.79 13.07
N PHE A 34 -12.65 4.37 12.87
CA PHE A 34 -11.44 3.92 13.58
C PHE A 34 -11.56 4.06 15.09
N GLY A 35 -12.20 5.13 15.57
CA GLY A 35 -12.49 5.31 17.00
C GLY A 35 -13.40 4.22 17.55
N ALA A 36 -14.44 3.84 16.82
CA ALA A 36 -15.39 2.81 17.22
C ALA A 36 -14.79 1.38 17.15
N LYS A 37 -13.94 1.11 16.15
CA LYS A 37 -13.43 -0.23 15.83
C LYS A 37 -12.10 -0.60 16.47
N ALA A 38 -11.25 0.40 16.75
CA ALA A 38 -9.88 0.21 17.22
C ALA A 38 -9.45 1.31 18.22
N GLY A 39 -10.41 1.91 18.93
CA GLY A 39 -10.16 3.06 19.80
C GLY A 39 -9.12 2.80 20.91
N GLU A 40 -9.15 1.62 21.52
CA GLU A 40 -8.20 1.24 22.57
C GLU A 40 -6.79 1.02 22.00
N GLU A 41 -6.66 0.36 20.86
CA GLU A 41 -5.40 0.18 20.16
C GLU A 41 -4.79 1.52 19.75
N ILE A 42 -5.61 2.43 19.22
CA ILE A 42 -5.17 3.78 18.84
C ILE A 42 -4.67 4.56 20.05
N LYS A 43 -5.34 4.46 21.21
CA LYS A 43 -4.87 5.11 22.46
C LYS A 43 -3.50 4.59 22.88
N LYS A 44 -3.30 3.26 22.87
CA LYS A 44 -2.00 2.64 23.20
C LYS A 44 -0.90 3.09 22.25
N LEU A 45 -1.16 3.07 20.95
CA LEU A 45 -0.20 3.48 19.92
C LEU A 45 0.12 4.98 19.99
N LYS A 46 -0.86 5.85 20.29
CA LYS A 46 -0.60 7.27 20.53
C LYS A 46 0.37 7.49 21.68
N LYS A 47 0.21 6.75 22.79
CA LYS A 47 1.15 6.79 23.91
C LYS A 47 2.55 6.31 23.49
N TYR A 48 2.63 5.24 22.70
CA TYR A 48 3.89 4.72 22.16
C TYR A 48 4.62 5.76 21.29
N PHE A 49 3.93 6.40 20.34
CA PHE A 49 4.49 7.39 19.42
C PHE A 49 4.85 8.74 20.06
N ALA A 50 4.61 8.93 21.35
CA ALA A 50 5.08 10.10 22.08
C ALA A 50 6.61 10.10 22.19
N SER A 51 7.24 8.92 22.37
CA SER A 51 8.68 8.79 22.60
C SER A 51 9.36 7.72 21.74
N ASN A 52 8.59 6.75 21.23
CA ASN A 52 9.09 5.58 20.53
C ASN A 52 8.63 5.55 19.08
N THR A 53 9.36 4.81 18.27
CA THR A 53 9.14 4.66 16.83
C THR A 53 9.42 3.21 16.42
N PHE A 54 9.32 2.87 15.14
CA PHE A 54 9.65 1.55 14.59
C PHE A 54 9.96 1.67 13.10
N VAL A 55 10.53 0.62 12.51
CA VAL A 55 10.68 0.45 11.06
C VAL A 55 9.84 -0.73 10.60
N ALA A 56 8.92 -0.51 9.67
CA ALA A 56 8.07 -1.54 9.10
C ALA A 56 8.37 -1.75 7.61
N TYR A 57 8.72 -2.98 7.22
CA TYR A 57 8.88 -3.36 5.80
C TYR A 57 7.54 -3.85 5.26
N LEU A 58 6.98 -3.13 4.29
CA LEU A 58 5.72 -3.48 3.66
C LEU A 58 5.93 -4.47 2.51
N LEU A 59 5.38 -5.66 2.66
CA LEU A 59 5.38 -6.73 1.67
C LEU A 59 3.96 -7.01 1.20
N GLY A 60 3.81 -7.33 -0.07
CA GLY A 60 2.52 -7.61 -0.67
C GLY A 60 2.64 -7.50 -2.18
N LYS A 61 1.82 -8.28 -2.89
CA LYS A 61 1.71 -8.24 -4.35
C LYS A 61 1.63 -6.79 -4.87
N LYS A 62 2.21 -6.50 -6.05
CA LYS A 62 2.01 -5.19 -6.72
C LYS A 62 0.50 -4.84 -6.76
N ASN A 63 0.16 -3.58 -6.49
CA ASN A 63 -1.23 -3.08 -6.37
C ASN A 63 -2.05 -3.57 -5.14
N SER A 64 -1.41 -4.19 -4.13
CA SER A 64 -2.07 -4.60 -2.86
C SER A 64 -2.53 -3.46 -1.93
N GLY A 65 -2.25 -2.20 -2.27
CA GLY A 65 -2.69 -1.04 -1.46
C GLY A 65 -1.75 -0.64 -0.32
N LYS A 66 -0.50 -1.12 -0.29
CA LYS A 66 0.53 -0.77 0.71
C LYS A 66 0.55 0.71 1.10
N GLY A 67 0.78 1.60 0.13
CA GLY A 67 0.79 3.04 0.38
C GLY A 67 -0.55 3.63 0.87
N THR A 68 -1.69 3.01 0.55
CA THR A 68 -3.00 3.42 1.09
C THR A 68 -3.08 3.17 2.58
N TYR A 69 -2.60 2.02 3.06
CA TYR A 69 -2.61 1.70 4.49
C TYR A 69 -1.71 2.66 5.28
N THR A 70 -0.53 3.00 4.77
CA THR A 70 0.34 3.98 5.42
C THR A 70 -0.28 5.37 5.48
N LYS A 71 -0.99 5.79 4.41
CA LYS A 71 -1.74 7.07 4.42
C LYS A 71 -2.82 7.09 5.49
N LEU A 72 -3.56 6.00 5.67
CA LEU A 72 -4.56 5.88 6.74
C LEU A 72 -3.89 5.89 8.14
N MET A 73 -2.72 5.25 8.31
CA MET A 73 -1.94 5.39 9.55
C MET A 73 -1.57 6.85 9.82
N ALA A 74 -1.12 7.59 8.80
CA ALA A 74 -0.82 9.02 8.92
C ALA A 74 -2.07 9.86 9.20
N GLU A 75 -3.23 9.51 8.65
CA GLU A 75 -4.53 10.13 8.94
C GLU A 75 -4.91 9.96 10.43
N ILE A 76 -4.66 8.78 11.02
CA ILE A 76 -5.00 8.46 12.41
C ILE A 76 -4.05 9.11 13.42
N PHE A 77 -2.73 9.05 13.15
CA PHE A 77 -1.68 9.42 14.12
C PHE A 77 -0.98 10.74 13.82
N GLY A 78 -1.15 11.30 12.62
CA GLY A 78 -0.46 12.49 12.15
C GLY A 78 0.75 12.18 11.26
N ALA A 79 0.95 13.00 10.23
CA ALA A 79 2.10 12.92 9.32
C ALA A 79 3.42 13.33 10.00
N ASP A 80 3.36 13.95 11.19
CA ASP A 80 4.50 14.20 12.06
C ASP A 80 4.97 12.92 12.79
N LYS A 81 4.12 11.90 12.91
CA LYS A 81 4.44 10.61 13.57
C LYS A 81 4.72 9.48 12.59
N ILE A 82 4.07 9.49 11.44
CA ILE A 82 4.17 8.42 10.44
C ILE A 82 4.97 8.89 9.23
N GLY A 83 6.03 8.14 8.91
CA GLY A 83 6.81 8.29 7.68
C GLY A 83 6.50 7.17 6.69
N HIS A 84 6.45 7.52 5.40
CA HIS A 84 6.34 6.56 4.32
C HIS A 84 7.48 6.77 3.33
N ILE A 85 8.28 5.73 3.08
CA ILE A 85 9.34 5.77 2.08
C ILE A 85 9.03 4.71 1.04
N SER A 86 8.65 5.16 -0.15
CA SER A 86 8.55 4.30 -1.32
C SER A 86 9.87 4.32 -2.07
N VAL A 87 10.55 3.17 -2.18
CA VAL A 87 11.83 3.08 -2.91
C VAL A 87 11.69 3.53 -4.36
N GLY A 88 10.53 3.28 -4.97
CA GLY A 88 10.29 3.70 -6.35
C GLY A 88 10.18 5.22 -6.49
N ASP A 89 9.55 5.89 -5.52
CA ASP A 89 9.45 7.36 -5.50
C ASP A 89 10.81 7.97 -5.15
N LEU A 90 11.49 7.43 -4.13
CA LEU A 90 12.82 7.88 -3.71
C LEU A 90 13.83 7.86 -4.86
N VAL A 91 13.86 6.79 -5.66
CA VAL A 91 14.75 6.68 -6.83
C VAL A 91 14.38 7.72 -7.89
N ARG A 92 13.08 7.86 -8.22
CA ARG A 92 12.62 8.86 -9.21
C ARG A 92 12.90 10.29 -8.77
N GLU A 93 12.68 10.61 -7.51
CA GLU A 93 12.94 11.93 -6.96
C GLU A 93 14.45 12.20 -6.93
N THR A 94 15.26 11.23 -6.51
CA THR A 94 16.71 11.35 -6.52
C THR A 94 17.24 11.56 -7.94
N HIS A 95 16.72 10.83 -8.94
CA HIS A 95 17.03 11.06 -10.36
C HIS A 95 16.72 12.50 -10.79
N LYS A 96 15.60 13.09 -10.37
CA LYS A 96 15.23 14.46 -10.76
C LYS A 96 16.13 15.50 -10.10
N ILE A 97 16.37 15.38 -8.79
CA ILE A 97 17.12 16.41 -8.04
C ILE A 97 18.61 16.34 -8.30
N ILE A 98 19.16 15.18 -8.68
CA ILE A 98 20.60 15.03 -8.94
C ILE A 98 21.06 15.78 -10.20
N GLU A 99 20.13 16.21 -11.05
CA GLU A 99 20.41 17.11 -12.19
C GLU A 99 20.87 18.51 -11.71
N ASN A 100 20.47 18.93 -10.51
CA ASN A 100 20.96 20.16 -9.90
C ASN A 100 22.37 19.95 -9.32
N PRO A 101 23.38 20.75 -9.72
CA PRO A 101 24.76 20.57 -9.26
C PRO A 101 24.97 20.64 -7.74
N GLU A 102 24.22 21.49 -7.03
CA GLU A 102 24.33 21.63 -5.58
C GLU A 102 23.75 20.42 -4.86
N GLU A 103 22.58 19.95 -5.28
CA GLU A 103 21.97 18.74 -4.75
C GLU A 103 22.80 17.50 -5.06
N ARG A 104 23.37 17.42 -6.28
CA ARG A 104 24.32 16.36 -6.64
C ARG A 104 25.48 16.32 -5.66
N LYS A 105 26.10 17.46 -5.36
CA LYS A 105 27.20 17.54 -4.40
C LYS A 105 26.79 17.07 -3.00
N LYS A 106 25.59 17.44 -2.53
CA LYS A 106 25.06 16.98 -1.24
C LYS A 106 24.84 15.46 -1.21
N ILE A 107 24.25 14.91 -2.27
CA ILE A 107 23.99 13.47 -2.40
C ILE A 107 25.32 12.70 -2.43
N VAL A 108 26.27 13.12 -3.28
CA VAL A 108 27.61 12.52 -3.36
C VAL A 108 28.30 12.56 -2.00
N GLY A 109 28.34 13.73 -1.34
CA GLY A 109 28.99 13.84 -0.03
C GLY A 109 28.33 13.00 1.07
N TYR A 110 27.02 12.73 0.96
CA TYR A 110 26.35 11.77 1.84
C TYR A 110 26.74 10.32 1.52
N LEU A 111 26.81 9.98 0.23
CA LEU A 111 27.19 8.64 -0.24
C LEU A 111 28.66 8.33 0.12
N GLU A 112 29.59 9.26 -0.01
CA GLU A 112 31.00 9.09 0.40
C GLU A 112 31.13 8.59 1.85
N LYS A 113 30.24 9.05 2.73
CA LYS A 113 30.23 8.66 4.14
C LYS A 113 29.50 7.34 4.40
N ASN A 114 28.40 7.09 3.70
CA ASN A 114 27.43 6.04 4.07
C ASN A 114 27.31 4.87 3.08
N TYR A 115 27.65 5.07 1.81
CA TYR A 115 27.55 4.01 0.79
C TYR A 115 28.68 3.00 0.97
N ARG A 116 28.33 1.71 0.85
CA ARG A 116 29.23 0.57 1.04
C ARG A 116 28.92 -0.49 -0.01
N GLY A 117 29.29 -0.26 -1.27
CA GLY A 117 29.01 -1.18 -2.36
C GLY A 117 30.23 -1.48 -3.24
N TYR A 118 30.02 -2.35 -4.23
CA TYR A 118 31.09 -2.91 -5.06
C TYR A 118 31.47 -2.05 -6.28
N ILE A 119 30.61 -1.10 -6.66
CA ILE A 119 30.87 -0.13 -7.73
C ILE A 119 31.15 1.25 -7.14
N SER A 120 31.81 2.12 -7.92
CA SER A 120 32.09 3.49 -7.47
C SER A 120 30.80 4.32 -7.29
N ILE A 121 30.89 5.43 -6.56
CA ILE A 121 29.75 6.36 -6.40
C ILE A 121 29.37 6.95 -7.75
N ASP A 122 30.35 7.25 -8.62
CA ASP A 122 30.10 7.76 -9.95
C ASP A 122 29.35 6.72 -10.80
N ASP A 123 29.77 5.45 -10.80
CA ASP A 123 29.06 4.38 -11.51
C ASP A 123 27.62 4.20 -11.00
N ALA A 124 27.42 4.31 -9.68
CA ALA A 124 26.08 4.20 -9.08
C ALA A 124 25.17 5.39 -9.48
N ILE A 125 25.74 6.59 -9.58
CA ILE A 125 25.03 7.78 -10.08
C ILE A 125 24.75 7.66 -11.57
N ASP A 126 25.69 7.15 -12.35
CA ASP A 126 25.51 6.89 -13.78
C ASP A 126 24.45 5.81 -14.02
N ALA A 127 24.38 4.78 -13.17
CA ALA A 127 23.30 3.80 -13.19
C ALA A 127 21.93 4.42 -12.82
N LEU A 128 21.91 5.42 -11.92
CA LEU A 128 20.70 6.16 -11.58
C LEU A 128 20.22 7.05 -12.73
N VAL A 129 21.11 7.82 -13.35
CA VAL A 129 20.80 8.80 -14.41
C VAL A 129 20.71 8.15 -15.80
N GLY A 130 21.34 6.99 -15.97
CA GLY A 130 21.45 6.26 -17.22
C GLY A 130 20.08 5.99 -17.84
N LYS A 131 19.97 6.25 -19.14
CA LYS A 131 18.71 6.10 -19.92
C LYS A 131 18.18 4.66 -19.99
N ASN A 132 18.96 3.68 -19.54
CA ASN A 132 18.58 2.27 -19.54
C ASN A 132 17.92 1.85 -18.23
N GLN A 133 16.59 1.85 -18.22
CA GLN A 133 15.74 1.31 -17.14
C GLN A 133 15.97 -0.19 -16.83
N LYS A 134 16.84 -0.88 -17.58
CA LYS A 134 17.18 -2.30 -17.40
C LYS A 134 18.28 -2.53 -16.36
N VAL A 135 19.09 -1.53 -16.02
CA VAL A 135 20.12 -1.69 -14.99
C VAL A 135 19.44 -1.57 -13.63
N LEU A 136 19.35 -2.67 -12.89
CA LEU A 136 18.92 -2.62 -11.50
C LEU A 136 19.98 -1.85 -10.70
N LEU A 137 19.53 -0.84 -9.96
CA LEU A 137 20.40 -0.14 -9.01
C LEU A 137 20.91 -1.14 -7.97
N PRO A 138 22.22 -1.11 -7.63
CA PRO A 138 22.76 -1.96 -6.59
C PRO A 138 21.99 -1.80 -5.28
N THR A 139 21.78 -2.90 -4.58
CA THR A 139 21.02 -2.92 -3.32
C THR A 139 21.65 -1.97 -2.29
N GLU A 140 22.99 -1.95 -2.17
CA GLU A 140 23.73 -1.10 -1.25
C GLU A 140 23.52 0.40 -1.54
N PHE A 141 23.37 0.75 -2.81
CA PHE A 141 23.06 2.12 -3.22
C PHE A 141 21.64 2.50 -2.80
N ILE A 142 20.66 1.62 -3.05
CA ILE A 142 19.27 1.82 -2.60
C ILE A 142 19.22 1.98 -1.07
N LEU A 143 19.92 1.12 -0.32
CA LEU A 143 19.98 1.20 1.14
C LEU A 143 20.56 2.53 1.63
N ALA A 144 21.63 3.03 0.99
CA ALA A 144 22.20 4.33 1.34
C ALA A 144 21.22 5.48 1.08
N LEU A 145 20.44 5.42 -0.01
CA LEU A 145 19.38 6.38 -0.29
C LEU A 145 18.23 6.28 0.72
N ILE A 146 17.81 5.07 1.10
CA ILE A 146 16.76 4.88 2.12
C ILE A 146 17.23 5.47 3.45
N LYS A 147 18.46 5.17 3.88
CA LYS A 147 19.04 5.74 5.10
C LYS A 147 19.03 7.26 5.07
N ARG A 148 19.48 7.86 3.95
CA ARG A 148 19.43 9.32 3.74
C ARG A 148 18.03 9.89 3.93
N GLU A 149 17.03 9.19 3.44
CA GLU A 149 15.63 9.63 3.54
C GLU A 149 15.08 9.48 4.97
N ILE A 150 15.44 8.40 5.67
CA ILE A 150 15.12 8.21 7.09
C ILE A 150 15.72 9.35 7.94
N ASP A 151 16.99 9.71 7.70
CA ASP A 151 17.67 10.79 8.43
C ASP A 151 16.94 12.14 8.28
N LYS A 152 16.34 12.41 7.11
CA LYS A 152 15.54 13.62 6.86
C LYS A 152 14.18 13.60 7.56
N LEU A 153 13.54 12.42 7.63
CA LEU A 153 12.21 12.29 8.22
C LEU A 153 12.21 12.54 9.74
N GLY A 154 13.36 12.38 10.39
CA GLY A 154 13.50 12.56 11.83
C GLY A 154 12.84 11.44 12.63
N ARG A 155 12.34 11.75 13.85
CA ARG A 155 11.80 10.74 14.78
C ARG A 155 10.36 10.34 14.42
N LYS A 156 10.22 9.51 13.39
CA LYS A 156 8.93 8.93 12.95
C LYS A 156 8.94 7.41 12.95
N ALA A 157 7.76 6.81 13.08
CA ALA A 157 7.58 5.40 12.73
C ALA A 157 7.55 5.30 11.19
N VAL A 158 8.48 4.54 10.62
CA VAL A 158 8.73 4.52 9.18
C VAL A 158 8.16 3.25 8.56
N PHE A 159 7.36 3.40 7.52
CA PHE A 159 6.92 2.31 6.65
C PHE A 159 7.72 2.37 5.34
N LEU A 160 8.48 1.31 5.06
CA LEU A 160 9.27 1.14 3.84
C LEU A 160 8.45 0.33 2.83
N ASP A 161 8.09 0.95 1.71
CA ASP A 161 7.40 0.30 0.59
C ASP A 161 8.39 0.03 -0.55
N GLY A 162 8.52 -1.26 -0.90
CA GLY A 162 9.37 -1.69 -1.98
C GLY A 162 10.82 -1.92 -1.57
N PHE A 163 11.04 -2.31 -0.32
CA PHE A 163 12.25 -3.00 0.13
C PHE A 163 11.88 -3.99 1.24
N PRO A 164 12.32 -5.27 1.15
CA PRO A 164 13.02 -5.90 0.03
C PRO A 164 12.10 -6.13 -1.19
N ARG A 165 12.67 -6.11 -2.41
CA ARG A 165 12.00 -6.41 -3.70
C ARG A 165 12.51 -7.67 -4.39
N ASP A 166 13.59 -8.24 -3.88
CA ASP A 166 14.20 -9.47 -4.37
C ASP A 166 14.70 -10.28 -3.16
N LEU A 167 14.84 -11.59 -3.33
CA LEU A 167 15.17 -12.55 -2.27
C LEU A 167 16.55 -12.28 -1.67
N ASP A 168 17.50 -11.82 -2.47
CA ASP A 168 18.84 -11.41 -2.03
C ASP A 168 18.82 -10.15 -1.14
N GLN A 169 17.78 -9.31 -1.27
CA GLN A 169 17.59 -8.12 -0.44
C GLN A 169 17.11 -8.44 0.98
N ILE A 170 16.55 -9.65 1.21
CA ILE A 170 16.03 -10.04 2.51
C ILE A 170 17.14 -9.97 3.57
N GLN A 171 18.34 -10.48 3.26
CA GLN A 171 19.45 -10.47 4.23
C GLN A 171 19.78 -9.05 4.71
N TYR A 172 19.71 -8.06 3.82
CA TYR A 172 19.94 -6.66 4.19
C TYR A 172 18.82 -6.15 5.09
N SER A 173 17.55 -6.47 4.81
CA SER A 173 16.43 -6.06 5.67
C SER A 173 16.50 -6.60 7.10
N LEU A 174 17.16 -7.75 7.32
CA LEU A 174 17.34 -8.32 8.67
C LEU A 174 18.25 -7.48 9.57
N TYR A 175 19.24 -6.81 8.97
CA TYR A 175 20.25 -6.02 9.68
C TYR A 175 20.14 -4.53 9.38
N PHE A 176 19.17 -4.12 8.55
CA PHE A 176 19.05 -2.74 8.11
C PHE A 176 18.80 -1.78 9.26
N ARG A 177 18.13 -2.22 10.33
CA ARG A 177 17.94 -1.44 11.56
C ARG A 177 19.28 -1.00 12.18
N ASP A 178 20.29 -1.86 12.12
CA ASP A 178 21.63 -1.59 12.67
C ASP A 178 22.42 -0.67 11.72
N LEU A 179 22.20 -0.80 10.41
CA LEU A 179 22.83 0.05 9.38
C LEU A 179 22.37 1.51 9.42
N ILE A 180 21.12 1.75 9.84
CA ILE A 180 20.56 3.09 9.94
C ILE A 180 20.85 3.78 11.28
N ASP A 181 21.55 3.12 12.21
CA ASP A 181 21.84 3.64 13.57
C ASP A 181 20.61 4.27 14.25
N TYR A 182 19.43 3.72 13.95
CA TYR A 182 18.18 4.35 14.30
C TYR A 182 17.75 3.91 15.69
N ARG A 183 18.37 4.51 16.72
CA ARG A 183 17.93 4.56 18.13
C ARG A 183 17.49 3.23 18.77
N SER A 184 17.93 2.08 18.22
CA SER A 184 17.48 0.74 18.62
C SER A 184 15.97 0.49 18.44
N ASP A 185 15.35 1.17 17.48
CA ASP A 185 13.94 0.98 17.14
C ASP A 185 13.64 -0.46 16.67
N PRO A 186 12.47 -1.02 17.01
CA PRO A 186 12.07 -2.34 16.56
C PRO A 186 11.79 -2.34 15.05
N ASP A 187 12.11 -3.47 14.42
CA ASP A 187 11.85 -3.74 13.02
C ASP A 187 10.74 -4.79 12.86
N ILE A 188 9.85 -4.57 11.89
CA ILE A 188 8.63 -5.37 11.72
C ILE A 188 8.41 -5.65 10.24
N PHE A 189 8.10 -6.89 9.88
CA PHE A 189 7.55 -7.17 8.55
C PHE A 189 6.03 -7.08 8.56
N VAL A 190 5.46 -6.37 7.61
CA VAL A 190 4.01 -6.29 7.40
C VAL A 190 3.72 -6.89 6.03
N ALA A 191 3.22 -8.12 6.01
CA ALA A 191 2.80 -8.78 4.79
C ALA A 191 1.29 -8.58 4.56
N ILE A 192 0.92 -8.26 3.33
CA ILE A 192 -0.47 -8.10 2.90
C ILE A 192 -0.78 -9.15 1.84
N ASN A 193 -1.72 -10.04 2.16
CA ASN A 193 -2.29 -10.99 1.22
C ASN A 193 -3.52 -10.37 0.55
N ILE A 194 -3.54 -10.43 -0.77
CA ILE A 194 -4.69 -10.11 -1.61
C ILE A 194 -4.79 -11.15 -2.73
N PRO A 195 -5.98 -11.70 -3.01
CA PRO A 195 -6.16 -12.64 -4.11
C PRO A 195 -5.83 -12.05 -5.46
N GLU A 196 -5.36 -12.90 -6.35
CA GLU A 196 -5.06 -12.52 -7.73
C GLU A 196 -6.29 -12.07 -8.51
N SER A 197 -7.44 -12.71 -8.30
CA SER A 197 -8.72 -12.33 -8.92
C SER A 197 -9.10 -10.88 -8.62
N ALA A 198 -8.92 -10.44 -7.37
CA ALA A 198 -9.16 -9.06 -6.95
C ALA A 198 -8.12 -8.10 -7.56
N LEU A 199 -6.86 -8.52 -7.68
CA LEU A 199 -5.82 -7.73 -8.35
C LEU A 199 -6.08 -7.56 -9.84
N ASP A 200 -6.53 -8.62 -10.51
CA ASP A 200 -6.86 -8.63 -11.93
C ASP A 200 -7.99 -7.66 -12.24
N GLU A 201 -9.07 -7.71 -11.46
CA GLU A 201 -10.18 -6.76 -11.58
C GLU A 201 -9.73 -5.31 -11.35
N ARG A 202 -8.88 -5.09 -10.33
CA ARG A 202 -8.32 -3.77 -10.02
C ARG A 202 -7.42 -3.25 -11.15
N MET A 203 -6.73 -4.12 -11.87
CA MET A 203 -5.87 -3.76 -12.98
C MET A 203 -6.67 -3.50 -14.25
N ARG A 204 -7.47 -4.47 -14.71
CA ARG A 204 -8.19 -4.39 -16.00
C ARG A 204 -9.10 -3.17 -16.09
N ASN A 205 -9.75 -2.82 -14.98
CA ASN A 205 -10.71 -1.72 -14.92
C ASN A 205 -10.11 -0.42 -14.36
N ARG A 206 -8.77 -0.33 -14.27
CA ARG A 206 -8.08 0.88 -13.78
C ARG A 206 -8.17 2.00 -14.80
N VAL A 207 -8.62 3.15 -14.33
CA VAL A 207 -8.56 4.42 -15.05
C VAL A 207 -7.75 5.43 -14.26
N VAL A 208 -7.10 6.36 -14.96
CA VAL A 208 -6.22 7.36 -14.39
C VAL A 208 -6.62 8.73 -14.92
N CYS A 209 -6.61 9.74 -14.06
CA CYS A 209 -6.82 11.12 -14.50
C CYS A 209 -5.58 11.60 -15.27
N PRO A 210 -5.72 12.08 -16.52
CA PRO A 210 -4.57 12.56 -17.29
C PRO A 210 -3.90 13.79 -16.67
N LYS A 211 -4.64 14.61 -15.90
CA LYS A 211 -4.13 15.83 -15.24
C LYS A 211 -3.37 15.52 -13.95
N CYS A 212 -4.01 14.89 -12.96
CA CYS A 212 -3.43 14.68 -11.63
C CYS A 212 -2.87 13.27 -11.38
N GLN A 213 -2.99 12.37 -12.35
CA GLN A 213 -2.52 10.97 -12.27
C GLN A 213 -3.18 10.16 -11.12
N ALA A 214 -4.28 10.64 -10.56
CA ALA A 214 -5.04 9.91 -9.54
C ALA A 214 -5.64 8.63 -10.16
N PRO A 215 -5.40 7.45 -9.56
CA PRO A 215 -6.00 6.21 -10.00
C PRO A 215 -7.42 6.05 -9.45
N ARG A 216 -8.31 5.52 -10.28
CA ARG A 216 -9.66 5.05 -9.94
C ARG A 216 -9.91 3.72 -10.66
N ASN A 217 -11.05 3.08 -10.40
CA ASN A 217 -11.42 1.83 -11.04
C ASN A 217 -12.92 1.84 -11.34
N LEU A 218 -13.31 1.43 -12.55
CA LEU A 218 -14.72 1.42 -12.94
C LEU A 218 -15.54 0.45 -12.06
N THR A 219 -14.99 -0.70 -11.69
CA THR A 219 -15.73 -1.75 -10.98
C THR A 219 -15.70 -1.61 -9.46
N THR A 220 -14.59 -1.13 -8.88
CA THR A 220 -14.33 -1.29 -7.43
C THR A 220 -14.07 0.02 -6.70
N PHE A 221 -13.79 1.11 -7.43
CA PHE A 221 -13.47 2.39 -6.83
C PHE A 221 -13.73 3.56 -7.81
N PRO A 222 -14.99 3.79 -8.19
CA PRO A 222 -15.33 4.83 -9.14
C PRO A 222 -15.32 6.22 -8.48
N THR A 223 -15.38 7.26 -9.32
CA THR A 223 -15.67 8.62 -8.90
C THR A 223 -17.18 8.80 -8.72
N LYS A 224 -17.59 9.88 -8.04
CA LYS A 224 -19.01 10.21 -7.86
C LYS A 224 -19.74 10.47 -9.18
N GLU A 225 -19.03 10.96 -10.18
CA GLU A 225 -19.57 11.23 -11.51
C GLU A 225 -18.95 10.32 -12.56
N ALA A 226 -19.81 9.80 -13.44
CA ALA A 226 -19.45 9.01 -14.60
C ALA A 226 -20.14 9.57 -15.84
N GLY A 227 -19.62 9.23 -17.01
CA GLY A 227 -20.22 9.52 -18.31
C GLY A 227 -20.27 8.28 -19.18
N TYR A 228 -20.98 8.37 -20.29
CA TYR A 228 -21.11 7.33 -21.30
C TYR A 228 -20.62 7.88 -22.63
N ASP A 229 -19.85 7.08 -23.35
CA ASP A 229 -19.32 7.42 -24.66
C ASP A 229 -20.12 6.64 -25.71
N GLU A 230 -20.91 7.34 -26.52
CA GLU A 230 -21.83 6.72 -27.49
C GLU A 230 -21.09 5.99 -28.63
N GLU A 231 -19.94 6.51 -29.07
CA GLU A 231 -19.15 5.93 -30.16
C GLU A 231 -18.55 4.59 -29.75
N THR A 232 -17.95 4.53 -28.56
CA THR A 232 -17.29 3.32 -28.04
C THR A 232 -18.22 2.43 -27.22
N LYS A 233 -19.43 2.91 -26.90
CA LYS A 233 -20.41 2.28 -26.01
C LYS A 233 -19.83 1.91 -24.64
N ARG A 234 -19.01 2.78 -24.08
CA ARG A 234 -18.28 2.54 -22.82
C ARG A 234 -18.53 3.64 -21.80
N PHE A 235 -18.58 3.24 -20.53
CA PHE A 235 -18.57 4.17 -19.42
C PHE A 235 -17.17 4.73 -19.16
N PHE A 236 -17.10 5.96 -18.69
CA PHE A 236 -15.88 6.60 -18.22
C PHE A 236 -16.12 7.36 -16.92
N LEU A 237 -15.06 7.59 -16.16
CA LEU A 237 -15.12 8.36 -14.93
C LEU A 237 -14.71 9.82 -15.17
N LYS A 238 -15.31 10.74 -14.42
CA LYS A 238 -14.86 12.14 -14.34
C LYS A 238 -14.07 12.34 -13.06
N CYS A 239 -12.87 12.93 -13.18
CA CYS A 239 -11.99 13.15 -12.04
C CYS A 239 -12.68 13.96 -10.93
N ASP A 240 -12.62 13.46 -9.70
CA ASP A 240 -13.21 14.06 -8.50
C ASP A 240 -12.27 15.06 -7.81
N ASN A 241 -11.06 15.27 -8.33
CA ASN A 241 -10.17 16.32 -7.87
C ASN A 241 -10.68 17.68 -8.40
N PRO A 242 -11.02 18.65 -7.53
CA PRO A 242 -11.53 19.95 -7.95
C PRO A 242 -10.61 20.69 -8.92
N ALA A 243 -9.28 20.56 -8.76
CA ALA A 243 -8.31 21.18 -9.65
C ALA A 243 -8.28 20.59 -11.08
N CYS A 244 -8.94 19.45 -11.30
CA CYS A 244 -9.01 18.79 -12.59
C CYS A 244 -10.28 19.14 -13.39
N GLU A 245 -11.23 19.84 -12.78
CA GLU A 245 -12.49 20.29 -13.41
C GLU A 245 -13.23 19.14 -14.11
N GLY A 246 -13.37 17.99 -13.45
CA GLY A 246 -14.10 16.85 -14.00
C GLY A 246 -13.43 16.18 -15.20
N ALA A 247 -12.11 16.36 -15.39
CA ALA A 247 -11.36 15.77 -16.51
C ALA A 247 -11.69 14.28 -16.70
N ARG A 248 -12.02 13.91 -17.95
CA ARG A 248 -12.30 12.52 -18.35
C ARG A 248 -11.09 11.64 -18.05
N MET A 249 -11.30 10.63 -17.22
CA MET A 249 -10.29 9.64 -16.88
C MET A 249 -10.13 8.62 -18.01
N VAL A 250 -8.91 8.13 -18.20
CA VAL A 250 -8.55 7.23 -19.30
C VAL A 250 -8.00 5.91 -18.76
N GLY A 251 -8.19 4.82 -19.51
CA GLY A 251 -7.58 3.53 -19.17
C GLY A 251 -6.06 3.66 -19.11
N LYS A 252 -5.43 2.98 -18.16
CA LYS A 252 -3.97 2.99 -18.05
C LYS A 252 -3.35 1.96 -19.00
N GLU A 253 -2.40 2.44 -19.81
CA GLU A 253 -1.69 1.62 -20.79
C GLU A 253 -1.01 0.41 -20.12
N GLY A 254 -1.10 -0.75 -20.79
CA GLY A 254 -0.54 -2.02 -20.32
C GLY A 254 -1.42 -2.81 -19.34
N ASP A 255 -2.48 -2.21 -18.78
CA ASP A 255 -3.35 -2.91 -17.82
C ASP A 255 -4.43 -3.79 -18.47
N SER A 256 -4.65 -3.68 -19.79
CA SER A 256 -5.66 -4.47 -20.51
C SER A 256 -5.39 -5.98 -20.42
N ALA A 257 -4.12 -6.38 -20.33
CA ALA A 257 -3.71 -7.76 -20.11
C ALA A 257 -3.96 -8.27 -18.68
N GLY A 258 -4.37 -7.39 -17.76
CA GLY A 258 -4.58 -7.73 -16.36
C GLY A 258 -3.29 -8.15 -15.67
N ILE A 259 -3.40 -9.05 -14.70
CA ILE A 259 -2.25 -9.52 -13.90
C ILE A 259 -1.20 -10.28 -14.71
N GLU A 260 -1.53 -10.84 -15.88
CA GLU A 260 -0.57 -11.59 -16.70
C GLU A 260 0.61 -10.72 -17.15
N SER A 261 0.38 -9.42 -17.35
CA SER A 261 1.44 -8.46 -17.66
C SER A 261 2.51 -8.31 -16.56
N ILE A 262 2.22 -8.78 -15.34
CA ILE A 262 3.08 -8.69 -14.17
C ILE A 262 3.24 -10.04 -13.45
N ARG A 263 2.93 -11.16 -14.12
CA ARG A 263 2.91 -12.52 -13.54
C ARG A 263 4.18 -12.86 -12.77
N GLU A 264 5.34 -12.73 -13.42
CA GLU A 264 6.65 -13.01 -12.83
C GLU A 264 6.89 -12.21 -11.54
N ARG A 265 6.40 -10.97 -11.51
CA ARG A 265 6.52 -10.10 -10.34
C ARG A 265 5.62 -10.53 -9.19
N LEU A 266 4.40 -10.99 -9.48
CA LEU A 266 3.49 -11.51 -8.47
C LEU A 266 4.05 -12.81 -7.84
N GLU A 267 4.63 -13.68 -8.67
CA GLU A 267 5.30 -14.89 -8.19
C GLU A 267 6.51 -14.58 -7.30
N LEU A 268 7.30 -13.56 -7.66
CA LEU A 268 8.41 -13.09 -6.83
C LEU A 268 7.90 -12.50 -5.50
N ASP A 269 6.86 -11.67 -5.54
CA ASP A 269 6.21 -11.12 -4.34
C ASP A 269 5.73 -12.25 -3.40
N ASP A 270 5.17 -13.33 -3.95
CA ASP A 270 4.76 -14.51 -3.16
C ASP A 270 5.94 -15.28 -2.57
N LYS A 271 7.02 -15.46 -3.34
CA LYS A 271 8.26 -16.08 -2.83
C LYS A 271 8.86 -15.26 -1.70
N LEU A 272 8.88 -13.93 -1.84
CA LEU A 272 9.34 -12.99 -0.81
C LEU A 272 8.51 -13.12 0.47
N ILE A 273 7.18 -13.09 0.36
CA ILE A 273 6.27 -13.23 1.51
C ILE A 273 6.51 -14.56 2.22
N LYS A 274 6.56 -15.68 1.47
CA LYS A 274 6.83 -17.02 2.04
C LYS A 274 8.18 -17.06 2.76
N LYS A 275 9.23 -16.49 2.16
CA LYS A 275 10.57 -16.44 2.75
C LYS A 275 10.57 -15.63 4.04
N VAL A 276 9.91 -14.46 4.05
CA VAL A 276 9.80 -13.61 5.24
C VAL A 276 8.97 -14.29 6.34
N MET A 277 7.89 -14.99 5.98
CA MET A 277 7.10 -15.78 6.93
C MET A 277 7.91 -16.89 7.60
N SER A 278 8.93 -17.44 6.92
CA SER A 278 9.85 -18.42 7.50
C SER A 278 10.92 -17.86 8.43
N LEU A 279 11.10 -16.53 8.49
CA LEU A 279 12.12 -15.93 9.35
C LEU A 279 11.76 -16.08 10.83
N HIS A 280 12.79 -16.16 11.67
CA HIS A 280 12.66 -16.15 13.13
C HIS A 280 13.27 -14.85 13.69
N GLY A 281 12.95 -14.51 14.94
CA GLY A 281 13.54 -13.36 15.64
C GLY A 281 12.95 -11.98 15.29
N ILE A 282 12.36 -11.81 14.11
CA ILE A 282 11.71 -10.55 13.70
C ILE A 282 10.18 -10.68 13.76
N PRO A 283 9.47 -9.75 14.42
CA PRO A 283 8.02 -9.72 14.44
C PRO A 283 7.38 -9.57 13.06
N LYS A 284 6.17 -10.12 12.91
CA LYS A 284 5.43 -10.12 11.65
C LYS A 284 3.98 -9.74 11.90
N ILE A 285 3.46 -8.90 11.02
CA ILE A 285 2.04 -8.57 10.91
C ILE A 285 1.55 -9.16 9.60
N LEU A 286 0.50 -9.97 9.66
CA LEU A 286 -0.08 -10.64 8.51
C LEU A 286 -1.49 -10.11 8.27
N LEU A 287 -1.66 -9.32 7.22
CA LEU A 287 -2.92 -8.66 6.88
C LEU A 287 -3.59 -9.37 5.72
N ARG A 288 -4.87 -9.68 5.87
CA ARG A 288 -5.69 -10.28 4.81
C ARG A 288 -6.60 -9.20 4.22
N ASN A 289 -6.54 -8.99 2.90
CA ASN A 289 -7.50 -8.13 2.21
C ASN A 289 -8.76 -8.88 1.81
N ALA A 290 -8.71 -10.19 1.58
CA ALA A 290 -9.90 -10.98 1.25
C ALA A 290 -10.29 -11.93 2.38
N ILE A 291 -11.57 -11.96 2.72
CA ILE A 291 -12.11 -12.77 3.82
C ILE A 291 -13.17 -13.73 3.28
N PRO A 292 -13.40 -14.89 3.92
CA PRO A 292 -14.44 -15.82 3.48
C PRO A 292 -15.81 -15.16 3.31
N ALA A 293 -16.59 -15.56 2.30
CA ALA A 293 -17.89 -14.95 2.01
C ALA A 293 -18.94 -15.08 3.14
N ASP A 294 -18.77 -16.02 4.08
CA ASP A 294 -19.65 -16.12 5.24
C ASP A 294 -19.26 -15.17 6.40
N SER A 295 -18.13 -14.46 6.31
CA SER A 295 -17.61 -13.57 7.37
C SER A 295 -18.59 -12.47 7.82
N ILE A 296 -19.47 -12.00 6.91
CA ILE A 296 -20.52 -11.02 7.27
C ILE A 296 -21.60 -11.71 8.12
N LYS A 297 -22.04 -12.90 7.70
CA LYS A 297 -23.08 -13.69 8.40
C LYS A 297 -22.58 -14.15 9.76
N ASP A 298 -21.31 -14.55 9.84
CA ASP A 298 -20.63 -14.99 11.05
C ASP A 298 -20.30 -13.82 12.01
N GLY A 299 -20.62 -12.59 11.62
CA GLY A 299 -20.40 -11.41 12.45
C GLY A 299 -18.92 -11.08 12.66
N VAL A 300 -18.05 -11.46 11.73
CA VAL A 300 -16.62 -11.15 11.76
C VAL A 300 -16.38 -9.70 11.32
N VAL A 301 -17.09 -9.27 10.27
CA VAL A 301 -17.05 -7.92 9.70
C VAL A 301 -18.46 -7.39 9.44
N ASP A 302 -18.58 -6.08 9.21
CA ASP A 302 -19.81 -5.46 8.76
C ASP A 302 -19.89 -5.36 7.23
N ASP A 303 -21.11 -5.28 6.71
CA ASP A 303 -21.38 -5.29 5.27
C ASP A 303 -20.79 -4.07 4.53
N TYR A 304 -20.75 -2.91 5.18
CA TYR A 304 -20.14 -1.69 4.64
C TYR A 304 -18.59 -1.74 4.63
N GLU A 305 -17.96 -2.76 5.22
CA GLU A 305 -16.50 -2.92 5.24
C GLU A 305 -15.96 -3.68 4.03
N VAL A 306 -16.84 -4.38 3.28
CA VAL A 306 -16.47 -5.08 2.05
C VAL A 306 -16.59 -4.16 0.84
N THR A 307 -15.76 -4.40 -0.17
CA THR A 307 -15.73 -3.65 -1.42
C THR A 307 -16.94 -4.05 -2.26
N PRO A 308 -17.88 -3.13 -2.57
CA PRO A 308 -18.96 -3.43 -3.49
C PRO A 308 -18.46 -3.43 -4.93
N LYS A 309 -19.24 -4.03 -5.82
CA LYS A 309 -19.09 -3.88 -7.26
C LYS A 309 -20.01 -2.77 -7.73
N TYR A 310 -19.45 -1.80 -8.43
CA TYR A 310 -20.18 -0.68 -8.99
C TYR A 310 -20.67 -1.02 -10.39
N VAL A 311 -21.95 -0.75 -10.65
CA VAL A 311 -22.64 -1.02 -11.91
C VAL A 311 -23.20 0.28 -12.45
N PHE A 312 -22.89 0.58 -13.71
CA PHE A 312 -23.34 1.78 -14.38
C PHE A 312 -24.57 1.49 -15.25
N LYS A 313 -25.54 2.41 -15.24
CA LYS A 313 -26.69 2.39 -16.15
C LYS A 313 -26.77 3.73 -16.87
N TYR A 314 -26.91 3.68 -18.18
CA TYR A 314 -27.13 4.85 -19.02
C TYR A 314 -28.63 4.98 -19.35
N ASP A 315 -29.19 6.16 -19.16
CA ASP A 315 -30.54 6.51 -19.58
C ASP A 315 -30.50 7.38 -20.83
N GLU A 316 -30.83 6.78 -21.98
CA GLU A 316 -30.86 7.44 -23.30
C GLU A 316 -31.81 8.64 -23.36
N LYS A 317 -32.85 8.70 -22.51
CA LYS A 317 -33.83 9.80 -22.53
C LYS A 317 -33.33 11.03 -21.81
N THR A 318 -32.50 10.85 -20.78
CA THR A 318 -32.02 11.95 -19.93
C THR A 318 -30.54 12.25 -20.11
N ASP A 319 -29.83 11.45 -20.92
CA ASP A 319 -28.39 11.48 -21.11
C ASP A 319 -27.62 11.44 -19.78
N LYS A 320 -28.11 10.61 -18.85
CA LYS A 320 -27.54 10.48 -17.51
C LYS A 320 -27.02 9.07 -17.24
N VAL A 321 -25.86 9.02 -16.58
CA VAL A 321 -25.32 7.79 -16.01
C VAL A 321 -25.65 7.74 -14.53
N THR A 322 -26.21 6.61 -14.10
CA THR A 322 -26.43 6.30 -12.68
C THR A 322 -25.47 5.18 -12.25
N ILE A 323 -24.99 5.26 -11.01
CA ILE A 323 -24.06 4.30 -10.42
C ILE A 323 -24.82 3.57 -9.32
N GLY A 324 -24.95 2.25 -9.44
CA GLY A 324 -25.46 1.36 -8.41
C GLY A 324 -24.36 0.48 -7.82
N GLU A 325 -24.68 -0.20 -6.73
CA GLU A 325 -23.78 -1.13 -6.06
C GLU A 325 -24.42 -2.52 -5.97
N GLU A 326 -23.61 -3.55 -6.15
CA GLU A 326 -23.97 -4.95 -5.93
C GLU A 326 -22.88 -5.68 -5.13
N PRO A 327 -23.20 -6.79 -4.44
CA PRO A 327 -22.19 -7.59 -3.75
C PRO A 327 -21.10 -8.07 -4.71
N TRP A 328 -19.83 -7.90 -4.32
CA TRP A 328 -18.69 -8.38 -5.10
C TRP A 328 -18.00 -9.55 -4.40
N ILE A 329 -18.21 -10.74 -4.94
CA ILE A 329 -17.54 -11.96 -4.49
C ILE A 329 -16.44 -12.30 -5.48
N VAL A 330 -15.25 -12.57 -4.94
CA VAL A 330 -14.06 -12.98 -5.70
C VAL A 330 -13.60 -14.35 -5.21
N LYS A 331 -12.88 -15.08 -6.07
CA LYS A 331 -12.20 -16.31 -5.67
C LYS A 331 -10.87 -15.99 -5.00
N ASP A 332 -10.62 -16.49 -3.81
CA ASP A 332 -9.27 -16.43 -3.25
C ASP A 332 -8.29 -17.33 -4.00
N ASP A 333 -7.00 -17.27 -3.66
CA ASP A 333 -5.96 -18.05 -4.31
C ASP A 333 -6.10 -19.58 -4.04
N GLU A 334 -7.01 -19.98 -3.14
CA GLU A 334 -7.38 -21.38 -2.86
C GLU A 334 -8.69 -21.80 -3.58
N GLY A 335 -9.35 -20.88 -4.30
CA GLY A 335 -10.58 -21.12 -5.04
C GLY A 335 -11.87 -20.94 -4.23
N ASN A 336 -11.79 -20.46 -2.99
CA ASN A 336 -12.93 -20.23 -2.12
C ASN A 336 -13.58 -18.87 -2.38
N ASP A 337 -14.90 -18.78 -2.17
CA ASP A 337 -15.62 -17.51 -2.27
C ASP A 337 -15.23 -16.58 -1.12
N SER A 338 -14.82 -15.36 -1.49
CA SER A 338 -14.33 -14.35 -0.58
C SER A 338 -14.84 -12.96 -0.93
N PHE A 339 -14.97 -12.11 0.09
CA PHE A 339 -15.15 -10.67 -0.08
C PHE A 339 -13.79 -9.97 -0.03
N SER A 340 -13.55 -9.02 -0.94
CA SER A 340 -12.43 -8.09 -0.82
C SER A 340 -12.79 -6.96 0.13
N LEU A 341 -11.96 -6.68 1.13
CA LEU A 341 -12.14 -5.60 2.08
C LEU A 341 -11.72 -4.24 1.51
N LEU A 342 -12.43 -3.20 1.92
CA LEU A 342 -11.96 -1.82 1.80
C LEU A 342 -10.71 -1.61 2.65
N ALA A 343 -9.98 -0.52 2.44
CA ALA A 343 -8.71 -0.31 3.13
C ALA A 343 -8.81 -0.13 4.67
N PRO A 344 -9.81 0.60 5.21
CA PRO A 344 -9.92 0.81 6.67
C PRO A 344 -10.00 -0.47 7.53
N PRO A 345 -10.81 -1.50 7.24
CA PRO A 345 -10.83 -2.73 8.04
C PRO A 345 -9.48 -3.49 8.02
N VAL A 346 -8.73 -3.42 6.93
CA VAL A 346 -7.35 -3.96 6.88
C VAL A 346 -6.43 -3.20 7.84
N VAL A 347 -6.59 -1.87 7.93
CA VAL A 347 -5.85 -1.03 8.89
C VAL A 347 -6.28 -1.30 10.33
N VAL A 348 -7.54 -1.62 10.60
CA VAL A 348 -7.96 -2.13 11.93
C VAL A 348 -7.16 -3.37 12.31
N GLY A 349 -6.97 -4.31 11.37
CA GLY A 349 -6.09 -5.47 11.56
C GLY A 349 -4.64 -5.09 11.83
N LEU A 350 -4.11 -4.09 11.11
CA LEU A 350 -2.77 -3.54 11.35
C LEU A 350 -2.65 -2.98 12.77
N LEU A 351 -3.58 -2.15 13.22
CA LEU A 351 -3.57 -1.54 14.56
C LEU A 351 -3.56 -2.62 15.66
N LYS A 352 -4.46 -3.60 15.56
CA LYS A 352 -4.57 -4.71 16.51
C LYS A 352 -3.30 -5.55 16.60
N GLN A 353 -2.73 -5.90 15.45
CA GLN A 353 -1.50 -6.70 15.42
C GLN A 353 -0.27 -5.89 15.83
N LEU A 354 -0.23 -4.59 15.55
CA LEU A 354 0.86 -3.71 15.92
C LEU A 354 0.97 -3.55 17.44
N VAL A 355 -0.15 -3.35 18.13
CA VAL A 355 -0.20 -3.35 19.62
C VAL A 355 0.37 -4.63 20.21
N LYS A 356 0.04 -5.78 19.60
CA LYS A 356 0.53 -7.09 20.05
C LYS A 356 2.03 -7.27 19.79
N VAL A 357 2.50 -6.86 18.61
CA VAL A 357 3.92 -6.98 18.20
C VAL A 357 4.82 -6.04 19.02
N LEU A 358 4.31 -4.87 19.38
CA LEU A 358 5.02 -3.89 20.21
C LEU A 358 4.81 -4.11 21.72
N GLU A 359 4.08 -5.15 22.11
CA GLU A 359 3.85 -5.54 23.52
C GLU A 359 3.20 -4.43 24.38
N LEU A 360 2.16 -3.77 23.86
CA LEU A 360 1.48 -2.60 24.49
C LEU A 360 0.17 -2.89 25.22
#